data_AF-R7TJR9-F1
#
_entry.id   AF-R7TJR9-F1
#
_cell.length_a   1.000
_cell.length_b   1.000
_cell.length_c   1.000
_cell.angle_alpha   90.00
_cell.angle_beta   90.00
_cell.angle_gamma   90.00
#
_symmetry.space_group_name_H-M   'P 1'
#
loop_
_entity.id
_entity.type
_entity.pdbx_description
1 polymer ?
#
loop_
_entity_poly.entity_id
_entity_poly.type
_entity_poly.pdbx_seq_one_letter_code
_entity_poly.pdbx_strand_id
1 'polypeptide(L)' 'MLMTVSWCFLFLNLPSCIYFIGVGEQTWPTETLQDLLNNHIAYDIVNLLYYINNAINFFLYCLTGTKFRRVLLGILTR' A
#
# COMPACT_ATOMS: atom_id res chain seq x y z
N MET A 1 15.95 -7.72 -2.31
CA MET A 1 14.59 -8.29 -2.22
C MET A 1 14.02 -8.09 -0.83
N LEU A 2 14.56 -8.71 0.23
CA LEU A 2 14.00 -8.58 1.59
C LEU A 2 13.97 -7.13 2.07
N MET A 3 15.10 -6.41 2.00
CA MET A 3 15.15 -4.98 2.38
C MET A 3 14.20 -4.11 1.55
N THR A 4 14.09 -4.36 0.25
CA THR A 4 13.18 -3.62 -0.64
C THR A 4 11.72 -3.84 -0.25
N VAL A 5 11.34 -5.09 0.04
CA VAL A 5 10.00 -5.43 0.52
C VAL A 5 9.73 -4.77 1.87
N SER A 6 10.70 -4.79 2.80
CA SER A 6 10.56 -4.11 4.10
C SER A 6 10.38 -2.60 3.97
N TRP A 7 11.11 -1.96 3.06
CA TRP A 7 10.95 -0.54 2.78
C TRP A 7 9.60 -0.22 2.14
N CYS A 8 9.17 -0.98 1.13
CA CYS A 8 7.84 -0.84 0.52
C CYS A 8 6.74 -1.02 1.58
N PHE A 9 6.88 -2.03 2.44
CA PHE A 9 5.94 -2.25 3.55
C PHE A 9 5.84 -1.03 4.46
N LEU A 10 6.98 -0.46 4.87
CA LEU A 10 7.00 0.71 5.73
C LEU A 10 6.31 1.91 5.06
N PHE A 11 6.72 2.27 3.84
CA PHE A 11 6.16 3.46 3.17
C PHE A 11 4.68 3.31 2.79
N LEU A 12 4.24 2.11 2.41
CA LEU A 12 2.85 1.89 1.99
C LEU A 12 1.89 1.71 3.18
N ASN A 13 2.36 1.25 4.34
CA ASN A 13 1.51 1.09 5.54
C ASN A 13 1.56 2.28 6.50
N LEU A 14 2.63 3.08 6.47
CA LEU A 14 2.77 4.23 7.36
C LEU A 14 1.59 5.22 7.26
N PRO A 15 1.10 5.60 6.06
CA PRO A 15 -0.07 6.47 5.94
C PRO A 15 -1.32 5.88 6.59
N SER A 16 -1.50 4.56 6.47
CA SER A 16 -2.60 3.83 7.09
C SER A 16 -2.54 3.89 8.61
N CYS A 17 -1.37 3.64 9.19
CA CYS A 17 -1.17 3.75 10.63
C CYS A 17 -1.49 5.17 11.14
N ILE A 18 -0.97 6.20 10.46
CA ILE A 18 -1.21 7.61 10.84
C ILE A 18 -2.70 7.94 10.77
N TYR A 19 -3.37 7.56 9.68
CA TYR A 19 -4.80 7.82 9.49
C TYR A 19 -5.65 7.18 10.59
N PHE A 20 -5.46 5.89 10.87
CA PHE A 20 -6.25 5.18 11.88
C PHE A 20 -5.97 5.68 13.31
N ILE A 21 -4.74 6.07 13.63
CA ILE A 21 -4.41 6.71 14.92
C ILE A 21 -5.20 8.02 15.05
N GLY A 22 -5.17 8.89 14.03
CA GLY A 22 -5.90 10.15 14.08
C GLY A 22 -7.42 9.99 14.12
N VAL A 23 -7.97 8.91 13.53
CA VAL A 23 -9.40 8.56 13.66
C VAL A 23 -9.71 8.16 15.11
N GLY A 24 -8.87 7.33 15.73
CA GLY A 24 -9.06 6.87 17.11
C GLY A 24 -8.98 8.01 18.13
N GLU A 25 -8.04 8.93 17.94
CA GLU A 25 -7.85 10.11 18.80
C GLU A 25 -8.74 11.30 18.42
N GLN A 26 -9.68 11.13 17.47
CA GLN A 26 -10.58 12.18 16.96
C GLN A 26 -9.83 13.46 16.54
N THR A 27 -8.61 13.31 16.03
CA THR A 27 -7.73 14.42 15.66
C THR A 27 -8.11 15.04 14.32
N TRP A 28 -8.79 14.28 13.46
CA TRP A 28 -9.24 14.78 12.16
C TRP A 28 -10.47 15.67 12.30
N PRO A 29 -10.49 16.87 11.69
CA PRO A 29 -11.67 17.72 11.72
C PRO A 29 -12.86 17.02 11.04
N THR A 30 -14.06 17.21 11.58
CA THR A 30 -15.31 16.64 11.04
C THR A 30 -16.48 17.62 11.10
N GLU A 31 -16.21 18.90 11.37
CA GLU A 31 -17.25 19.91 11.63
C GLU A 31 -17.93 20.38 10.33
N THR A 32 -17.19 20.42 9.23
CA THR A 32 -17.72 20.87 7.94
C THR A 32 -17.90 19.70 6.96
N LEU A 33 -18.79 19.89 5.97
CA LEU A 33 -18.95 18.94 4.86
C LEU A 33 -17.63 18.73 4.10
N GLN A 34 -16.82 19.78 3.98
CA GLN A 34 -15.52 19.70 3.31
C GLN A 34 -14.56 18.79 4.09
N ASP A 35 -14.57 18.85 5.43
CA ASP A 35 -13.71 18.00 6.25
C ASP A 35 -14.12 16.52 6.16
N LEU A 36 -15.42 16.25 6.14
CA LEU A 36 -15.95 14.91 5.91
C LEU A 36 -15.51 14.36 4.54
N LEU A 37 -15.59 15.19 3.49
CA LEU A 37 -15.12 14.81 2.15
C LEU A 37 -13.62 14.52 2.13
N ASN A 38 -12.82 15.39 2.75
CA ASN A 38 -11.37 15.23 2.83
C ASN A 38 -11.00 13.94 3.58
N ASN A 39 -11.69 13.63 4.67
CA ASN A 39 -11.47 12.40 5.44
C ASN A 39 -11.84 11.14 4.64
N HIS A 40 -12.86 11.21 3.80
CA HIS A 40 -13.25 10.11 2.91
C HIS A 40 -12.18 9.87 1.83
N ILE A 41 -11.70 10.94 1.19
CA ILE A 41 -10.62 10.85 0.20
C ILE A 41 -9.34 10.31 0.85
N ALA A 42 -9.01 10.78 2.06
CA ALA A 42 -7.86 10.29 2.81
C ALA A 42 -7.99 8.79 3.13
N TYR A 43 -9.19 8.32 3.50
CA TYR A 43 -9.48 6.91 3.69
C TYR A 43 -9.27 6.10 2.40
N ASP A 44 -9.79 6.57 1.27
CA ASP A 44 -9.64 5.89 -0.02
C ASP A 44 -8.18 5.77 -0.44
N ILE A 45 -7.40 6.84 -0.26
CA ILE A 45 -5.95 6.85 -0.52
C ILE A 45 -5.26 5.80 0.36
N VAL A 46 -5.49 5.83 1.67
CA VAL A 46 -4.93 4.88 2.64
C VAL A 46 -5.27 3.44 2.28
N ASN A 47 -6.51 3.18 1.86
CA ASN A 47 -6.98 1.86 1.48
C ASN A 47 -6.31 1.39 0.18
N LEU A 48 -6.17 2.29 -0.80
CA LEU A 48 -5.46 2.01 -2.05
C LEU A 48 -3.97 1.66 -1.79
N LEU A 49 -3.29 2.44 -0.95
CA LEU A 49 -1.91 2.19 -0.52
C LEU A 49 -1.75 0.82 0.15
N TYR A 50 -2.70 0.45 1.00
CA TYR A 50 -2.76 -0.88 1.62
C TYR A 50 -2.89 -2.01 0.59
N TYR A 51 -3.77 -1.87 -0.41
CA TYR A 51 -3.88 -2.85 -1.49
C TYR A 51 -2.63 -2.92 -2.37
N ILE A 52 -2.00 -1.78 -2.67
CA ILE A 52 -0.72 -1.74 -3.38
C ILE A 52 0.34 -2.50 -2.59
N ASN A 53 0.41 -2.35 -1.27
CA ASN A 53 1.35 -3.09 -0.44
C ASN A 53 1.20 -4.62 -0.58
N ASN A 54 -0.03 -5.10 -0.68
CA ASN A 54 -0.29 -6.53 -0.87
C ASN A 54 0.14 -7.00 -2.28
N ALA A 55 -0.06 -6.16 -3.31
CA ALA A 55 0.25 -6.50 -4.70
C ALA A 55 1.73 -6.31 -5.09
N ILE A 56 2.42 -5.30 -4.53
CA ILE A 56 3.76 -4.88 -4.97
C ILE A 56 4.81 -5.97 -4.80
N ASN A 57 4.62 -6.86 -3.82
CA ASN A 57 5.50 -8.00 -3.59
C ASN A 57 5.66 -8.84 -4.86
N PHE A 58 4.56 -9.14 -5.56
CA PHE A 58 4.59 -9.89 -6.82
C PHE A 58 5.47 -9.18 -7.88
N PHE A 59 5.28 -7.88 -8.07
CA PHE A 59 6.07 -7.09 -9.01
C PHE A 59 7.55 -7.02 -8.61
N LEU A 60 7.85 -6.92 -7.32
CA LEU A 60 9.21 -6.95 -6.80
C LEU A 60 9.89 -8.31 -7.06
N TYR A 61 9.17 -9.43 -6.93
CA TYR A 61 9.68 -10.75 -7.29
C TYR A 61 9.94 -10.86 -8.80
N CYS A 62 9.08 -10.30 -9.64
CA CYS A 62 9.27 -10.25 -11.09
C CYS A 62 10.51 -9.44 -11.50
N LEU A 63 10.76 -8.31 -10.84
CA LEU A 63 11.86 -7.39 -11.16
C LEU A 63 13.21 -7.84 -10.60
N THR A 64 13.23 -8.29 -9.34
CA THR A 64 14.48 -8.60 -8.62
C THR A 64 14.84 -10.09 -8.61
N GLY A 65 13.87 -10.97 -8.83
CA GLY A 65 14.05 -12.43 -8.79
C GLY A 65 14.31 -13.03 -10.17
N THR A 66 15.58 -13.19 -10.55
CA THR A 66 15.97 -13.85 -11.81
C THR A 66 15.41 -15.26 -11.96
N LYS A 67 15.36 -16.04 -10.86
CA LYS A 67 14.77 -17.39 -10.84
C LYS A 67 13.25 -17.36 -10.99
N PHE A 68 12.56 -16.46 -10.29
CA PHE A 68 11.11 -16.31 -10.35
C PHE A 68 10.66 -15.90 -11.76
N ARG A 69 11.32 -14.91 -12.36
CA ARG A 69 11.04 -14.46 -13.73
C ARG A 69 11.21 -15.56 -14.76
N ARG A 70 12.27 -16.39 -14.64
CA ARG A 70 12.50 -17.51 -15.57
C ARG A 70 11.36 -18.54 -15.51
N VAL A 71 10.87 -18.88 -14.31
CA VAL A 71 9.73 -19.79 -14.14
C VAL A 71 8.44 -19.18 -14.67
N LEU A 72 8.18 -17.91 -14.35
CA LEU A 72 6.98 -17.19 -14.81
C LEU A 72 6.92 -17.13 -16.34
N LEU A 73 8.03 -16.78 -17.01
CA LEU A 73 8.11 -16.79 -18.46
C LEU A 73 7.88 -18.19 -19.03
N GLY A 74 8.46 -19.23 -18.42
CA GLY A 74 8.25 -20.61 -18.84
C GLY A 74 6.80 -21.11 -18.70
N ILE A 75 6.01 -20.54 -17.78
CA ILE A 75 4.56 -20.80 -17.66
C ILE A 75 3.79 -20.01 -18.72
N LEU A 76 4.13 -18.73 -18.95
CA LEU A 76 3.42 -17.86 -19.89
C LEU A 76 3.70 -18.16 -21.38
N THR A 77 4.85 -18.74 -21.69
CA THR A 77 5.24 -19.14 -23.06
C THR A 77 5.01 -20.62 -23.36
N ARG A 78 4.36 -21.34 -22.45
CA ARG A 78 3.76 -22.65 -22.71
C ARG A 78 2.33 -22.48 -23.19
#